data_AF-A0A1C6E730-F1
#
_entry.id   AF-A0A1C6E730-F1
#
_cell.length_a   1.000
_cell.length_b   1.000
_cell.length_c   1.000
_cell.angle_alpha   90.00
_cell.angle_beta   90.00
_cell.angle_gamma   90.00
#
_symmetry.space_group_name_H-M   'P 1'
#
loop_
_entity.id
_entity.type
_entity.pdbx_description
1 polymer ?
#
loop_
_entity_poly.entity_id
_entity_poly.type
_entity_poly.pdbx_seq_one_letter_code
_entity_poly.pdbx_strand_id
1 'polypeptide(L)'
;MYFDRDSYQKSVRRAREERWRVRGRARVVHPKYGAVVVPHRSNYSALLNAAEYWGCEWTDIRDAEVWAVSHSTAVVMPKEFCGRN
;
A
#
# COMPACT_ATOMS: atom_id res chain seq x y z
N MET A 1 -2.71 -30.32 -11.43
CA MET A 1 -3.61 -29.22 -11.08
C MET A 1 -3.26 -28.03 -11.94
N TYR A 2 -4.17 -27.54 -12.79
CA TYR A 2 -3.94 -26.32 -13.56
C TYR A 2 -4.10 -25.12 -12.62
N PHE A 3 -3.05 -24.33 -12.44
CA PHE A 3 -3.17 -23.02 -11.84
C PHE A 3 -4.00 -22.15 -12.79
N ASP A 4 -5.23 -21.85 -12.41
CA ASP A 4 -6.07 -20.91 -13.13
C ASP A 4 -5.46 -19.50 -12.98
N ARG A 5 -4.78 -19.06 -14.04
CA ARG A 5 -4.11 -17.76 -14.12
C ARG A 5 -5.11 -16.61 -13.93
N ASP A 6 -6.34 -16.77 -14.39
CA ASP A 6 -7.38 -15.74 -14.27
C ASP A 6 -7.86 -15.62 -12.82
N SER A 7 -8.03 -16.76 -12.13
CA SER A 7 -8.35 -16.77 -10.70
C SER A 7 -7.26 -16.11 -9.86
N TYR A 8 -5.98 -16.39 -10.17
CA TYR A 8 -4.85 -15.75 -9.51
C TYR A 8 -4.81 -14.23 -9.75
N GLN A 9 -4.98 -13.77 -10.99
CA GLN A 9 -5.01 -12.33 -11.27
C GLN A 9 -6.17 -11.62 -10.56
N LYS A 10 -7.34 -12.25 -10.48
CA LYS A 10 -8.49 -11.74 -9.72
C LYS A 10 -8.17 -11.63 -8.22
N SER A 11 -7.46 -12.61 -7.65
CA SER A 11 -7.08 -12.57 -6.23
C SER A 11 -6.05 -11.48 -5.93
N VAL A 12 -5.04 -11.30 -6.79
CA VAL A 12 -4.05 -10.22 -6.68
C VAL A 12 -4.72 -8.85 -6.75
N ARG A 13 -5.64 -8.66 -7.72
CA ARG A 13 -6.39 -7.40 -7.84
C ARG A 13 -7.19 -7.11 -6.58
N ARG A 14 -7.94 -8.09 -6.07
CA ARG A 14 -8.73 -7.93 -4.84
C ARG A 14 -7.85 -7.60 -3.65
N ALA A 15 -6.74 -8.30 -3.48
CA ALA A 15 -5.79 -8.04 -2.38
C ALA A 15 -5.23 -6.61 -2.46
N ARG A 16 -4.91 -6.11 -3.66
CA ARG A 16 -4.53 -4.70 -3.87
C ARG A 16 -5.64 -3.74 -3.46
N GLU A 17 -6.87 -3.96 -3.94
CA GLU A 17 -8.02 -3.11 -3.58
C GLU A 17 -8.28 -3.08 -2.07
N GLU A 18 -8.22 -4.24 -1.41
CA GLU A 18 -8.40 -4.36 0.04
C GLU A 18 -7.32 -3.61 0.83
N ARG A 19 -6.04 -3.66 0.39
CA ARG A 19 -4.94 -2.91 1.03
C ARG A 19 -5.21 -1.41 1.03
N TRP A 20 -5.72 -0.87 -0.08
CA TRP A 20 -5.97 0.57 -0.24
C TRP A 20 -7.25 1.06 0.47
N ARG A 21 -8.21 0.17 0.75
CA ARG A 21 -9.46 0.50 1.46
C ARG A 21 -9.37 0.41 2.98
N VAL A 22 -8.27 -0.10 3.53
CA VAL A 22 -8.13 -0.27 4.98
C VAL A 22 -8.18 1.08 5.68
N ARG A 23 -8.82 1.10 6.84
CA ARG A 23 -8.82 2.30 7.68
C ARG A 23 -7.40 2.59 8.15
N GLY A 24 -6.68 1.76 8.92
CA GLY A 24 -5.36 2.10 9.51
C GLY A 24 -4.40 2.95 8.67
N ARG A 25 -3.69 3.91 9.27
CA ARG A 25 -2.80 4.88 8.58
C ARG A 25 -1.37 4.65 9.04
N ALA A 26 -0.42 4.59 8.12
CA ALA A 26 1.00 4.51 8.45
C ALA A 26 1.79 5.55 7.68
N ARG A 27 2.73 6.19 8.38
CA ARG A 27 3.76 7.02 7.78
C ARG A 27 4.95 6.13 7.44
N VAL A 28 5.29 6.06 6.17
CA VAL A 28 6.49 5.37 5.65
C VAL A 28 7.52 6.43 5.31
N VAL A 29 8.75 6.27 5.80
CA VAL A 29 9.85 7.21 5.56
C VAL A 29 11.02 6.45 4.93
N HIS A 30 11.47 6.91 3.77
CA HIS A 30 12.60 6.34 3.07
C HIS A 30 13.55 7.44 2.59
N PRO A 31 14.89 7.31 2.77
CA PRO A 31 15.85 8.37 2.45
C PRO A 31 15.76 8.90 1.01
N LYS A 32 15.49 8.01 0.04
CA LYS A 32 15.41 8.36 -1.39
C LYS A 32 14.09 9.03 -1.81
N TYR A 33 12.98 8.63 -1.19
CA TYR A 33 11.62 8.98 -1.64
C TYR A 33 10.90 9.96 -0.70
N GLY A 34 11.47 10.22 0.49
CA GLY A 34 10.89 11.08 1.52
C GLY A 34 9.86 10.33 2.38
N ALA A 35 8.83 11.05 2.83
CA ALA A 35 7.79 10.51 3.70
C ALA A 35 6.43 10.49 3.01
N VAL A 36 5.69 9.39 3.17
CA VAL A 36 4.34 9.22 2.65
C VAL A 36 3.42 8.63 3.71
N VAL A 37 2.16 9.05 3.77
CA VAL A 37 1.16 8.43 4.63
C VAL A 37 0.21 7.59 3.77
N VAL A 38 0.15 6.30 4.04
CA VAL A 38 -0.64 5.32 3.28
C VAL A 38 -1.61 4.56 4.17
N PRO A 39 -2.69 3.99 3.61
CA PRO A 39 -3.47 2.97 4.29
C PRO A 39 -2.60 1.75 4.65
N HIS A 40 -2.84 1.11 5.78
CA HIS A 40 -2.16 -0.11 6.17
C HIS A 40 -2.99 -0.96 7.13
N ARG A 41 -2.77 -2.29 7.07
CA ARG A 41 -3.18 -3.27 8.08
C ARG A 41 -1.97 -3.88 8.81
N SER A 42 -0.80 -3.80 8.20
CA SER A 42 0.50 -4.26 8.70
C SER A 42 1.63 -3.43 8.08
N ASN A 43 2.83 -3.49 8.66
CA ASN A 43 3.99 -2.79 8.09
C ASN A 43 4.29 -3.24 6.65
N TYR A 44 4.13 -4.53 6.36
CA TYR A 44 4.30 -5.05 5.00
C TYR A 44 3.31 -4.43 4.01
N SER A 45 2.03 -4.29 4.40
CA SER A 45 1.04 -3.63 3.54
C SER A 45 1.34 -2.14 3.33
N ALA A 46 1.94 -1.47 4.32
CA ALA A 46 2.38 -0.09 4.20
C ALA A 46 3.51 0.05 3.18
N LEU A 47 4.52 -0.84 3.24
CA LEU A 47 5.61 -0.88 2.27
C LEU A 47 5.09 -1.12 0.85
N LEU A 48 4.21 -2.10 0.66
CA LEU A 48 3.64 -2.37 -0.66
C LEU A 48 2.85 -1.17 -1.21
N ASN A 49 2.09 -0.45 -0.37
CA ASN A 49 1.35 0.74 -0.78
C ASN A 49 2.30 1.92 -1.07
N ALA A 50 3.35 2.11 -0.28
CA ALA A 50 4.34 3.15 -0.48
C ALA A 50 5.16 2.92 -1.76
N ALA A 51 5.61 1.69 -1.99
CA ALA A 51 6.30 1.29 -3.22
C ALA A 51 5.44 1.54 -4.46
N GLU A 52 4.17 1.15 -4.42
CA GLU A 52 3.23 1.38 -5.50
C GLU A 52 3.00 2.88 -5.74
N TYR A 53 2.92 3.70 -4.69
CA TYR A 53 2.79 5.16 -4.80
C TYR A 53 4.05 5.82 -5.40
N TRP A 54 5.24 5.36 -4.99
CA TRP A 54 6.52 5.85 -5.51
C TRP A 54 6.89 5.27 -6.88
N GLY A 55 6.18 4.24 -7.35
CA GLY A 55 6.47 3.57 -8.62
C GLY A 55 7.76 2.75 -8.59
N CYS A 56 8.09 2.13 -7.44
CA CYS A 56 9.24 1.25 -7.28
C CYS A 56 8.84 -0.15 -6.80
N GLU A 57 9.80 -1.09 -6.80
CA GLU A 57 9.58 -2.39 -6.18
C GLU A 57 9.65 -2.26 -4.66
N TRP A 58 8.84 -3.04 -3.94
CA TRP A 58 8.84 -2.99 -2.47
C TRP A 58 10.17 -3.46 -1.87
N THR A 59 10.90 -4.30 -2.60
CA THR A 59 12.24 -4.78 -2.20
C THR A 59 13.26 -3.66 -2.13
N ASP A 60 13.04 -2.56 -2.83
CA ASP A 60 13.93 -1.39 -2.91
C ASP A 60 13.78 -0.44 -1.73
N ILE A 61 12.76 -0.65 -0.89
CA ILE A 61 12.43 0.20 0.26
C ILE A 61 12.29 -0.62 1.56
N ARG A 62 12.95 -1.77 1.65
CA ARG A 62 12.84 -2.69 2.82
C ARG A 62 13.36 -2.08 4.11
N ASP A 63 14.26 -1.11 4.00
CA ASP A 63 14.85 -0.31 5.07
C ASP A 63 14.01 0.92 5.43
N ALA A 64 12.87 1.16 4.76
CA ALA A 64 11.99 2.25 5.11
C ALA A 64 11.40 2.07 6.52
N GLU A 65 11.39 3.15 7.28
CA GLU A 65 10.77 3.17 8.60
C GLU A 65 9.26 3.30 8.45
N VAL A 66 8.51 2.51 9.24
CA VAL A 66 7.05 2.49 9.20
C VAL A 66 6.49 2.77 10.59
N TRP A 67 5.71 3.83 10.70
CA TRP A 67 5.10 4.27 11.95
C TRP A 67 3.59 4.34 11.80
N ALA A 68 2.85 3.67 12.69
CA ALA A 68 1.40 3.83 12.76
C ALA A 68 1.07 5.28 13.17
N VAL A 69 0.10 5.89 12.47
CA VAL A 69 -0.35 7.27 12.75
C VAL A 69 -1.86 7.32 12.96
N SER A 70 -2.34 8.45 13.48
CA SER A 70 -3.77 8.67 13.72
C SER A 70 -4.60 8.44 12.46
N HIS A 71 -5.80 7.89 12.65
CA HIS A 71 -6.80 7.70 11.60
C HIS A 71 -7.31 8.98 10.95
N SER A 72 -7.13 10.14 11.60
CA SER A 72 -7.44 11.46 11.05
C SER A 72 -6.39 11.98 10.08
N THR A 73 -5.21 11.34 10.01
CA THR A 73 -4.14 11.75 9.11
C THR A 73 -4.56 11.50 7.66
N ALA A 74 -4.43 12.52 6.82
CA ALA A 74 -4.66 12.39 5.39
C ALA A 74 -3.72 11.34 4.79
N VAL A 75 -4.26 10.51 3.91
CA VAL A 75 -3.50 9.48 3.20
C VAL A 75 -3.38 9.85 1.73
N VAL A 76 -2.26 9.47 1.10
CA VAL A 76 -2.21 9.44 -0.35
C VAL A 76 -3.07 8.27 -0.84
N MET A 77 -3.79 8.49 -1.94
CA MET A 77 -4.49 7.42 -2.65
C MET A 77 -4.25 7.56 -4.14
N PRO A 78 -3.94 6.45 -4.84
CA PRO A 78 -4.00 6.41 -6.29
C PRO A 78 -5.38 6.86 -6.79
N LYS A 79 -5.42 7.57 -7.93
CA LYS A 79 -6.66 8.10 -8.52
C LYS A 79 -7.73 7.04 -8.70
N GLU A 80 -7.32 5.81 -9.02
CA GLU A 80 -8.19 4.64 -9.15
C GLU A 80 -9.03 4.38 -7.89
N PHE A 81 -8.52 4.68 -6.70
CA PHE A 81 -9.19 4.46 -5.42
C PHE A 81 -9.90 5.71 -4.88
N CYS A 82 -9.68 6.87 -5.50
CA CYS A 82 -10.36 8.10 -5.12
C CYS A 82 -11.87 8.01 -5.43
N GLY A 83 -12.72 8.36 -4.47
CA GLY A 83 -14.19 8.40 -4.66
C GLY A 83 -14.92 7.05 -4.55
N ARG A 84 -14.23 5.95 -4.26
CA ARG A 84 -14.83 4.62 -3.99
C ARG A 84 -14.89 4.33 -2.47
N ASN A 85 -15.47 5.26 -1.72
CA ASN A 85 -15.76 5.10 -0.28
C ASN A 85 -17.12 4.46 -0.07
#